data_AF-B5HHM5-F1
#
_entry.id   AF-B5HHM5-F1
#
_cell.length_a   1.000
_cell.length_b   1.000
_cell.length_c   1.000
_cell.angle_alpha   90.00
_cell.angle_beta   90.00
_cell.angle_gamma   90.00
#
_symmetry.space_group_name_H-M   'P 1'
#
loop_
_entity.id
_entity.type
_entity.pdbx_description
1 polymer ?
#
loop_
_entity_poly.entity_id
_entity_poly.type
_entity_poly.pdbx_seq_one_letter_code
_entity_poly.pdbx_strand_id
1 'polypeptide(L)'
;MTCCCGTRGADPTVRRPPPTVRRPDRAAQRPGTATGPGGSGTRLTLIRPGRRGLMRDIEALLDELRRLPSSRPADAGDLEALLATVRSAAGRWADVLYEIRESARGIAGPRGEAALEVAFRRAEESYVELEIALSDCARNTGR
;
A
#
# COMPACT_ATOMS: atom_id res chain seq x y z
N MET A 1 -51.39 14.43 5.25
CA MET A 1 -51.38 12.97 5.03
C MET A 1 -50.18 12.40 5.73
N THR A 2 -50.41 11.84 6.90
CA THR A 2 -49.41 11.30 7.81
C THR A 2 -49.43 9.79 7.66
N CYS A 3 -48.29 9.16 7.41
CA CYS A 3 -48.13 7.72 7.64
C CYS A 3 -46.92 7.50 8.53
N CYS A 4 -47.19 7.41 9.82
CA CYS A 4 -46.34 6.80 10.82
C CYS A 4 -46.69 5.31 10.87
N CYS A 5 -45.72 4.44 10.60
CA CYS A 5 -45.74 3.04 11.04
C CYS A 5 -44.44 2.77 11.78
N GLY A 6 -44.50 2.76 13.10
CA GLY A 6 -43.52 2.07 13.94
C GLY A 6 -44.01 0.66 14.23
N THR A 7 -43.09 -0.29 14.43
CA THR A 7 -42.91 -0.98 15.72
C THR A 7 -41.89 -2.13 15.63
N ARG A 8 -41.10 -2.26 16.70
CA ARG A 8 -40.47 -3.48 17.27
C ARG A 8 -39.41 -4.15 16.39
N GLY A 9 -38.15 -4.28 16.83
CA GLY A 9 -37.69 -4.63 18.17
C GLY A 9 -37.19 -6.08 18.12
N ALA A 10 -35.87 -6.26 17.95
CA ALA A 10 -35.14 -7.48 18.27
C ALA A 10 -33.61 -7.22 18.14
N ASP A 11 -32.99 -6.81 19.24
CA ASP A 11 -31.63 -7.25 19.58
C ASP A 11 -31.84 -8.30 20.68
N PRO A 12 -31.35 -9.54 20.49
CA PRO A 12 -30.30 -9.96 21.40
C PRO A 12 -29.24 -10.83 20.73
N THR A 13 -27.99 -10.42 20.89
CA THR A 13 -26.86 -11.29 21.28
C THR A 13 -26.96 -12.78 20.90
N VAL A 14 -26.31 -13.17 19.80
CA VAL A 14 -25.83 -14.55 19.62
C VAL A 14 -24.35 -14.50 19.30
N ARG A 15 -23.53 -14.41 20.36
CA ARG A 15 -22.12 -14.76 20.31
C ARG A 15 -22.03 -16.29 20.16
N ARG A 16 -21.69 -16.75 18.96
CA ARG A 16 -21.15 -18.10 18.76
C ARG A 16 -19.62 -18.04 18.82
N PRO A 17 -18.95 -18.66 19.81
CA PRO A 17 -17.51 -18.84 19.77
C PRO A 17 -17.14 -19.99 18.80
N PRO A 18 -16.09 -19.85 17.96
CA PRO A 18 -15.53 -20.98 17.25
C PRO A 18 -14.70 -21.88 18.19
N PRO A 19 -14.58 -23.19 17.88
CA PRO A 19 -14.01 -24.19 18.78
C PRO A 19 -12.48 -24.09 18.91
N THR A 20 -12.04 -24.36 20.13
CA THR A 20 -10.66 -24.46 20.59
C THR A 20 -9.91 -25.57 19.85
N VAL A 21 -8.94 -25.21 18.99
CA VAL A 21 -8.02 -26.20 18.42
C VAL A 21 -6.91 -26.48 19.43
N ARG A 22 -6.89 -27.74 19.91
CA ARG A 22 -5.85 -28.33 20.75
C ARG A 22 -4.48 -28.23 20.06
N ARG A 23 -3.52 -27.62 20.77
CA ARG A 23 -2.09 -27.86 20.57
C ARG A 23 -1.75 -29.32 20.93
N PRO A 24 -1.01 -30.06 20.12
CA PRO A 24 -0.18 -31.14 20.61
C PRO A 24 1.14 -30.55 21.17
N ASP A 25 1.47 -31.01 22.36
CA ASP A 25 2.69 -30.73 23.10
C ASP A 25 3.81 -31.70 22.66
N ARG A 26 5.05 -31.20 22.70
CA ARG A 26 6.30 -31.93 22.99
C ARG A 26 6.78 -33.06 22.05
N ALA A 27 7.95 -32.88 21.44
CA ALA A 27 9.20 -33.50 21.91
C ALA A 27 10.41 -33.25 20.97
N ALA A 28 11.49 -32.78 21.59
CA ALA A 28 12.90 -33.11 21.35
C ALA A 28 13.47 -33.14 19.91
N GLN A 29 14.42 -32.25 19.65
CA GLN A 29 15.80 -32.65 19.32
C GLN A 29 16.82 -31.51 19.51
N ARG A 30 18.02 -31.94 19.89
CA ARG A 30 19.16 -31.21 20.48
C ARG A 30 20.10 -30.62 19.40
N PRO A 31 21.11 -29.81 19.78
CA PRO A 31 21.73 -28.81 18.91
C PRO A 31 22.86 -29.37 18.03
N GLY A 32 22.86 -28.98 16.76
CA GLY A 32 23.98 -29.18 15.84
C GLY A 32 24.78 -27.90 15.68
N THR A 33 26.03 -27.94 16.13
CA THR A 33 27.07 -26.94 15.91
C THR A 33 27.53 -26.93 14.44
N ALA A 34 27.55 -25.76 13.81
CA ALA A 34 28.38 -25.52 12.62
C ALA A 34 28.71 -24.03 12.53
N THR A 35 29.78 -23.63 13.22
CA THR A 35 30.45 -22.35 12.99
C THR A 35 31.35 -22.51 11.77
N GLY A 36 30.95 -21.96 10.63
CA GLY A 36 31.82 -21.76 9.47
C GLY A 36 32.08 -20.27 9.29
N PRO A 37 33.34 -19.80 9.23
CA PRO A 37 33.66 -18.44 8.83
C PRO A 37 33.90 -18.39 7.32
N GLY A 38 33.51 -17.29 6.67
CA GLY A 38 33.96 -17.01 5.29
C GLY A 38 32.87 -16.63 4.30
N GLY A 39 31.81 -15.96 4.73
CA GLY A 39 30.96 -15.20 3.82
C GLY A 39 31.53 -13.80 3.65
N SER A 40 32.41 -13.61 2.67
CA SER A 40 32.73 -12.27 2.13
C SER A 40 31.49 -11.76 1.41
N GLY A 41 30.48 -11.41 2.19
CA GLY A 41 29.33 -10.68 1.72
C GLY A 41 29.81 -9.27 1.48
N THR A 42 30.10 -8.96 0.23
CA THR A 42 30.13 -7.59 -0.28
C THR A 42 28.87 -6.94 0.25
N ARG A 43 29.04 -6.16 1.31
CA ARG A 43 28.01 -5.31 1.88
C ARG A 43 27.76 -4.27 0.80
N LEU A 44 26.91 -4.62 -0.16
CA LEU A 44 26.13 -3.66 -0.91
C LEU A 44 25.41 -2.88 0.18
N THR A 45 26.04 -1.77 0.55
CA THR A 45 25.42 -0.66 1.23
C THR A 45 24.27 -0.28 0.30
N LEU A 46 23.13 -0.97 0.45
CA LEU A 46 21.83 -0.37 0.20
C LEU A 46 21.92 0.90 1.02
N ILE A 47 22.25 1.99 0.35
CA ILE A 47 22.12 3.34 0.86
C ILE A 47 20.63 3.44 1.08
N ARG A 48 20.17 2.94 2.24
CA ARG A 48 18.79 3.03 2.69
C ARG A 48 18.57 4.54 2.73
N PRO A 49 17.72 5.12 1.87
CA PRO A 49 17.60 6.56 1.78
C PRO A 49 16.90 7.10 3.03
N GLY A 50 17.58 7.10 4.18
CA GLY A 50 17.01 7.53 5.44
C GLY A 50 16.54 8.96 5.33
N ARG A 51 15.28 9.23 5.70
CA ARG A 51 14.53 10.51 5.81
C ARG A 51 14.69 11.58 4.70
N ARG A 52 15.89 11.82 4.18
CA ARG A 52 16.18 12.65 3.00
C ARG A 52 15.64 12.03 1.71
N GLY A 53 15.51 10.71 1.62
CA GLY A 53 14.79 10.06 0.52
C GLY A 53 13.31 10.41 0.57
N LEU A 54 12.67 10.13 1.71
CA LEU A 54 11.27 10.44 1.95
C LEU A 54 10.88 11.89 1.63
N MET A 55 11.65 12.89 2.07
CA MET A 55 11.34 14.29 1.76
C MET A 55 11.44 14.57 0.25
N ARG A 56 12.45 14.02 -0.42
CA ARG A 56 12.61 14.15 -1.87
C ARG A 56 11.47 13.47 -2.63
N ASP A 57 11.00 12.33 -2.15
CA ASP A 57 9.89 11.59 -2.76
C ASP A 57 8.56 12.34 -2.57
N ILE A 58 8.34 12.94 -1.40
CA ILE A 58 7.21 13.85 -1.14
C ILE A 58 7.28 15.09 -2.02
N GLU A 59 8.43 15.73 -2.15
CA GLU A 59 8.62 16.89 -3.03
C GLU A 59 8.32 16.54 -4.49
N ALA A 60 8.85 15.42 -4.97
CA ALA A 60 8.60 14.94 -6.33
C ALA A 60 7.12 14.57 -6.55
N LEU A 61 6.45 13.99 -5.56
CA LEU A 61 5.01 13.73 -5.58
C LEU A 61 4.22 15.05 -5.69
N LEU A 62 4.54 16.03 -4.86
CA LEU A 62 3.87 17.34 -4.90
C LEU A 62 4.09 18.04 -6.24
N ASP A 63 5.28 17.94 -6.81
CA ASP A 63 5.57 18.51 -8.13
C ASP A 63 4.75 17.84 -9.24
N GLU A 64 4.53 16.53 -9.19
CA GLU A 64 3.65 15.85 -10.14
C GLU A 64 2.19 16.23 -9.97
N LEU A 65 1.70 16.29 -8.73
CA LEU A 65 0.33 16.74 -8.45
C LEU A 65 0.08 18.19 -8.89
N ARG A 66 1.09 19.06 -8.78
CA ARG A 66 1.02 20.45 -9.28
C ARG A 66 1.01 20.56 -10.80
N ARG A 67 1.53 19.55 -11.52
CA ARG A 67 1.47 19.49 -12.99
C ARG A 67 0.13 19.03 -13.53
N LEU A 68 -0.78 18.56 -12.66
CA LEU A 68 -2.10 18.15 -13.09
C LEU A 68 -2.86 19.36 -13.68
N PRO A 69 -3.42 19.24 -14.89
CA PRO A 69 -4.22 20.30 -15.47
C PRO A 69 -5.45 20.56 -14.59
N SER A 70 -5.78 21.84 -14.40
CA SER A 70 -7.00 22.27 -13.71
C SER A 70 -8.24 22.23 -14.62
N SER A 71 -8.04 22.03 -15.93
CA SER A 71 -9.09 21.89 -16.94
C SER A 71 -9.38 20.42 -17.27
N ARG A 72 -10.61 20.16 -17.73
CA ARG A 72 -11.01 18.86 -18.24
C ARG A 72 -10.17 18.51 -19.49
N PRO A 73 -9.72 17.24 -19.66
CA PRO A 73 -9.07 16.83 -20.90
C PRO A 73 -10.01 17.04 -22.09
N ALA A 74 -9.50 17.66 -23.16
CA ALA A 74 -10.29 18.00 -24.34
C ALA A 74 -10.29 16.84 -25.37
N ASP A 75 -9.21 16.07 -25.39
CA ASP A 75 -9.05 14.91 -26.26
C ASP A 75 -8.36 13.73 -25.58
N ALA A 76 -8.12 12.67 -26.35
CA ALA A 76 -7.53 11.44 -25.86
C ALA A 76 -6.03 11.57 -25.54
N GLY A 77 -5.31 12.49 -26.20
CA GLY A 77 -3.92 12.79 -25.88
C GLY A 77 -3.79 13.55 -24.55
N ASP A 78 -4.69 14.50 -24.30
CA ASP A 78 -4.80 15.17 -23.00
C ASP A 78 -5.10 14.18 -21.87
N LEU A 79 -6.00 13.23 -22.12
CA LEU A 79 -6.34 12.18 -21.16
C LEU A 79 -5.15 11.24 -20.91
N GLU A 80 -4.42 10.84 -21.95
CA GLU A 80 -3.20 10.03 -21.85
C GLU A 80 -2.14 10.74 -20.98
N ALA A 81 -1.88 12.03 -21.23
CA ALA A 81 -0.94 12.83 -20.45
C ALA A 81 -1.37 13.01 -18.97
N LEU A 82 -2.67 13.21 -18.74
CA LEU A 82 -3.24 13.26 -17.40
C LEU A 82 -3.05 11.93 -16.66
N LEU A 83 -3.40 10.81 -17.29
CA LEU A 83 -3.25 9.47 -16.72
C LEU A 83 -1.78 9.13 -16.45
N ALA A 84 -0.85 9.51 -17.32
CA ALA A 84 0.57 9.33 -17.09
C ALA A 84 1.05 10.10 -15.84
N THR A 85 0.59 11.34 -15.66
CA THR A 85 0.93 12.15 -14.50
C THR A 85 0.37 11.57 -13.20
N VAL A 86 -0.91 11.17 -13.21
CA VAL A 86 -1.56 10.57 -12.03
C VAL A 86 -0.96 9.20 -11.69
N ARG A 87 -0.62 8.38 -12.70
CA ARG A 87 0.11 7.11 -12.51
C ARG A 87 1.44 7.34 -11.81
N SER A 88 2.22 8.31 -12.27
CA SER A 88 3.52 8.65 -11.66
C SER A 88 3.34 9.07 -10.20
N ALA A 89 2.35 9.92 -9.92
CA ALA A 89 2.03 10.35 -8.56
C ALA A 89 1.61 9.18 -7.66
N ALA A 90 0.80 8.24 -8.17
CA ALA A 90 0.42 7.04 -7.44
C ALA A 90 1.63 6.16 -7.08
N GLY A 91 2.58 6.00 -8.01
CA GLY A 91 3.84 5.28 -7.76
C GLY A 91 4.66 5.92 -6.64
N ARG A 92 4.86 7.24 -6.70
CA ARG A 92 5.59 7.97 -5.64
C ARG A 92 4.88 7.92 -4.30
N TRP A 93 3.54 7.93 -4.29
CA TRP A 93 2.79 7.78 -3.05
C TRP A 93 2.97 6.39 -2.42
N ALA A 94 3.04 5.33 -3.24
CA ALA A 94 3.39 4.00 -2.77
C ALA A 94 4.81 3.96 -2.17
N ASP A 95 5.80 4.60 -2.81
CA ASP A 95 7.17 4.71 -2.29
C ASP A 95 7.22 5.45 -0.93
N VAL A 96 6.50 6.56 -0.81
CA VAL A 96 6.38 7.32 0.45
C VAL A 96 5.76 6.46 1.55
N LEU A 97 4.68 5.73 1.25
CA LEU A 97 4.03 4.84 2.21
C LEU A 97 4.91 3.65 2.59
N TYR A 98 5.69 3.11 1.65
CA TYR A 98 6.70 2.08 1.93
C TYR A 98 7.70 2.55 2.98
N GLU A 99 8.29 3.73 2.77
CA GLU A 99 9.30 4.30 3.68
C GLU A 99 8.72 4.65 5.06
N ILE A 100 7.49 5.18 5.10
CA ILE A 100 6.78 5.46 6.36
C ILE A 100 6.51 4.15 7.10
N ARG A 101 6.02 3.10 6.41
CA ARG A 101 5.77 1.79 7.00
C ARG A 101 7.05 1.20 7.59
N GLU A 102 8.15 1.23 6.84
CA GLU A 102 9.45 0.76 7.33
C GLU A 102 9.91 1.53 8.57
N SER A 103 9.69 2.85 8.59
CA SER A 103 10.03 3.73 9.71
C SER A 103 9.13 3.53 10.94
N ALA A 104 7.90 3.06 10.73
CA ALA A 104 6.89 2.86 11.78
C ALA A 104 6.98 1.48 12.47
N ARG A 105 7.77 0.55 11.92
CA ARG A 105 7.99 -0.78 12.50
C ARG A 105 8.55 -0.69 13.91
N GLY A 106 7.89 -1.32 14.87
CA GLY A 106 8.23 -1.27 16.29
C GLY A 106 7.79 0.01 17.01
N ILE A 107 7.17 0.97 16.31
CA ILE A 107 6.67 2.24 16.87
C ILE A 107 5.14 2.28 16.87
N ALA A 108 4.50 2.01 15.73
CA ALA A 108 3.06 2.23 15.54
C ALA A 108 2.15 1.18 16.21
N GLY A 109 2.73 0.18 16.86
CA GLY A 109 2.03 -0.99 17.39
C GLY A 109 1.38 -1.84 16.29
N PRO A 110 0.90 -3.06 16.60
CA PRO A 110 0.47 -4.02 15.58
C PRO A 110 -0.67 -3.51 14.67
N ARG A 111 -1.61 -2.75 15.24
CA ARG A 111 -2.75 -2.19 14.48
C ARG A 111 -2.32 -1.06 13.54
N GLY A 112 -1.40 -0.20 13.98
CA GLY A 112 -0.88 0.89 13.15
C GLY A 112 -0.04 0.37 12.00
N GLU A 113 0.81 -0.63 12.25
CA GLU A 113 1.59 -1.31 11.22
C GLU A 113 0.69 -1.99 10.17
N ALA A 114 -0.35 -2.71 10.61
CA ALA A 114 -1.31 -3.32 9.69
C ALA A 114 -2.08 -2.28 8.85
N ALA A 115 -2.43 -1.14 9.43
CA ALA A 115 -3.09 -0.06 8.68
C ALA A 115 -2.17 0.56 7.63
N LEU A 116 -0.89 0.78 7.95
CA LEU A 116 0.11 1.26 7.00
C LEU A 116 0.36 0.27 5.86
N GLU A 117 0.41 -1.03 6.18
CA GLU A 117 0.48 -2.10 5.18
C GLU A 117 -0.69 -2.07 4.20
N VAL A 118 -1.91 -1.88 4.71
CA VAL A 118 -3.11 -1.76 3.86
C VAL A 118 -3.04 -0.50 3.01
N ALA A 119 -2.67 0.65 3.58
CA ALA A 119 -2.56 1.90 2.84
C ALA A 119 -1.55 1.78 1.68
N PHE A 120 -0.38 1.20 1.95
CA PHE A 120 0.64 0.93 0.92
C PHE A 120 0.09 0.07 -0.21
N ARG A 121 -0.54 -1.07 0.13
CA ARG A 121 -1.11 -1.97 -0.87
C ARG A 121 -2.17 -1.29 -1.74
N ARG A 122 -3.02 -0.45 -1.15
CA ARG A 122 -4.03 0.33 -1.91
C ARG A 122 -3.39 1.34 -2.86
N ALA A 123 -2.25 1.92 -2.49
CA ALA A 123 -1.52 2.81 -3.38
C ALA A 123 -0.90 2.03 -4.56
N GLU A 124 -0.33 0.85 -4.31
CA GLU A 124 0.16 -0.04 -5.37
C GLU A 124 -0.95 -0.49 -6.31
N GLU A 125 -2.08 -0.95 -5.76
CA GLU A 125 -3.27 -1.31 -6.55
C GLU A 125 -3.72 -0.14 -7.43
N SER A 126 -3.81 1.07 -6.86
CA SER A 126 -4.15 2.27 -7.62
C SER A 126 -3.16 2.55 -8.75
N TYR A 127 -1.86 2.36 -8.54
CA TYR A 127 -0.85 2.52 -9.58
C TYR A 127 -1.06 1.52 -10.73
N VAL A 128 -1.33 0.25 -10.42
CA VAL A 128 -1.55 -0.81 -11.42
C VAL A 128 -2.79 -0.51 -12.26
N GLU A 129 -3.90 -0.13 -11.62
CA GLU A 129 -5.14 0.21 -12.35
C GLU A 129 -4.94 1.42 -13.27
N LEU A 130 -4.15 2.41 -12.85
CA LEU A 130 -3.80 3.56 -13.70
C LEU A 130 -2.88 3.17 -14.86
N GLU A 131 -2.00 2.19 -14.69
CA GLU A 131 -1.19 1.64 -15.78
C GLU A 131 -2.05 0.90 -16.81
N ILE A 132 -3.07 0.16 -16.37
CA ILE A 132 -4.05 -0.48 -17.26
C ILE A 132 -4.82 0.59 -18.04
N ALA A 133 -5.39 1.58 -17.34
CA ALA A 133 -6.15 2.65 -17.98
C ALA A 133 -5.31 3.46 -18.99
N LEU A 134 -4.05 3.75 -18.67
CA LEU A 134 -3.12 4.42 -19.58
C LEU A 134 -2.83 3.57 -20.81
N SER A 135 -2.61 2.26 -20.63
CA SER A 135 -2.35 1.33 -21.72
C SER A 135 -3.54 1.23 -22.67
N ASP A 136 -4.76 1.19 -22.12
CA ASP A 136 -5.99 1.19 -22.91
C ASP A 136 -6.19 2.52 -23.65
N CYS A 137 -5.89 3.66 -23.01
CA CYS A 137 -5.95 4.97 -23.66
C CYS A 137 -4.99 5.06 -24.85
N ALA A 138 -3.74 4.61 -24.68
CA ALA A 138 -2.72 4.63 -25.73
C ALA A 138 -3.10 3.74 -26.93
N ARG A 139 -3.70 2.57 -26.68
CA ARG A 139 -4.23 1.70 -27.73
C ARG A 139 -5.36 2.36 -28.53
N ASN A 140 -6.21 3.13 -27.85
CA ASN A 140 -7.33 3.83 -28.48
C ASN A 140 -6.90 5.10 -29.23
N THR A 141 -5.74 5.69 -28.92
CA THR A 141 -5.17 6.82 -29.68
C THR A 141 -4.41 6.37 -30.94
N GLY A 142 -4.31 5.06 -31.20
CA GLY A 142 -3.65 4.51 -32.38
C GLY A 142 -2.11 4.59 -32.33
N ARG A 143 -1.55 4.72 -31.13
CA ARG A 143 -0.11 4.73 -30.88
C ARG A 143 0.41 3.34 -30.49
#